data_AF-A0A920SJS1-F1
#
_entry.id   AF-A0A920SJS1-F1
#
_cell.length_a   1.000
_cell.length_b   1.000
_cell.length_c   1.000
_cell.angle_alpha   90.00
_cell.angle_beta   90.00
_cell.angle_gamma   90.00
#
_symmetry.space_group_name_H-M   'P 1'
#
loop_
_entity.id
_entity.type
_entity.pdbx_description
1 polymer ?
#
loop_
_entity_poly.entity_id
_entity_poly.type
_entity_poly.pdbx_seq_one_letter_code
_entity_poly.pdbx_strand_id
1 'polypeptide(L)' 'MEIRIINPKTTASMTEKNGRAAQEVAATGTVITAINPADGPASIEGYYDEAFAVPGLLRKISAW' A
#
# COMPACT_ATOMS: atom_id res chain seq x y z
N MET A 1 -17.07 0.96 -7.79
CA MET A 1 -16.08 -0.07 -7.43
C MET A 1 -15.09 0.55 -6.45
N GLU A 2 -14.68 -0.16 -5.41
CA GLU A 2 -13.68 0.35 -4.46
C GLU A 2 -12.38 -0.46 -4.58
N ILE A 3 -11.26 0.22 -4.75
CA ILE A 3 -9.94 -0.38 -4.85
C ILE A 3 -9.05 0.21 -3.76
N ARG A 4 -8.45 -0.67 -2.96
CA ARG A 4 -7.49 -0.30 -1.94
C ARG A 4 -6.08 -0.69 -2.38
N ILE A 5 -5.24 0.30 -2.58
CA ILE A 5 -3.83 0.14 -2.93
C ILE A 5 -3.04 0.08 -1.63
N ILE A 6 -2.44 -1.07 -1.35
CA ILE A 6 -1.64 -1.27 -0.15
C ILE A 6 -0.17 -1.26 -0.54
N ASN A 7 0.55 -0.25 -0.07
CA ASN A 7 1.99 -0.22 -0.13
C ASN A 7 2.53 -1.07 1.05
N PRO A 8 3.30 -2.15 0.81
CA PRO A 8 3.72 -3.06 1.87
C PRO A 8 4.81 -2.50 2.79
N LYS A 9 5.49 -1.42 2.36
CA LYS A 9 6.49 -0.68 3.15
C LYS A 9 5.88 0.52 3.86
N THR A 10 6.55 1.01 4.89
CA THR A 10 6.05 2.06 5.79
C THR A 10 6.15 3.49 5.24
N THR A 11 6.77 3.69 4.08
CA THR A 11 7.01 5.02 3.50
C THR A 11 5.73 5.66 2.95
N ALA A 12 5.12 6.54 3.75
CA ALA A 12 3.87 7.24 3.43
C ALA A 12 3.92 8.06 2.12
N SER A 13 5.03 8.76 1.87
CA SER A 13 5.18 9.57 0.65
C SER A 13 5.15 8.72 -0.63
N MET A 14 5.53 7.44 -0.56
CA MET A 14 5.38 6.51 -1.68
C MET A 14 3.93 6.05 -1.83
N THR A 15 3.24 5.81 -0.73
CA THR A 15 1.81 5.47 -0.71
C THR A 15 0.97 6.58 -1.34
N GLU A 16 1.25 7.85 -1.00
CA GLU A 16 0.60 9.01 -1.59
C GLU A 16 0.83 9.09 -3.10
N LYS A 17 2.07 8.89 -3.56
CA LYS A 17 2.41 8.85 -4.99
C LYS A 17 1.65 7.75 -5.73
N ASN A 18 1.60 6.54 -5.16
CA ASN A 18 0.86 5.41 -5.73
C ASN A 18 -0.64 5.70 -5.80
N GLY A 19 -1.19 6.30 -4.74
CA GLY A 19 -2.60 6.70 -4.69
C GLY A 19 -2.96 7.72 -5.76
N ARG A 20 -2.14 8.76 -5.92
CA ARG A 20 -2.34 9.77 -6.97
C ARG A 20 -2.27 9.15 -8.37
N ALA A 21 -1.25 8.34 -8.64
CA ALA A 21 -1.09 7.69 -9.95
C ALA A 21 -2.30 6.79 -10.29
N ALA A 22 -2.86 6.10 -9.32
CA ALA A 22 -4.05 5.29 -9.54
C ALA A 22 -5.33 6.11 -9.71
N GLN A 23 -5.47 7.21 -8.98
CA GLN A 23 -6.59 8.15 -9.15
C GLN A 23 -6.61 8.77 -10.55
N GLU A 24 -5.44 9.11 -11.10
CA GLU A 24 -5.31 9.71 -12.44
C GLU A 24 -5.84 8.81 -13.57
N VAL A 25 -5.88 7.50 -13.37
CA VAL A 25 -6.31 6.51 -14.39
C VAL A 25 -7.60 5.77 -14.00
N ALA A 26 -8.20 6.10 -12.86
CA ALA A 26 -9.39 5.41 -12.37
C ALA A 26 -10.62 5.71 -13.24
N ALA A 27 -11.38 4.68 -13.60
CA ALA A 27 -12.65 4.85 -14.31
C ALA A 27 -13.70 5.55 -13.42
N THR A 28 -14.62 6.30 -14.03
CA THR A 28 -15.73 6.97 -13.33
C THR A 28 -16.46 6.02 -12.38
N GLY A 29 -16.66 6.44 -11.13
CA GLY A 29 -17.29 5.62 -10.09
C GLY A 29 -16.35 4.62 -9.40
N THR A 30 -15.04 4.67 -9.69
CA THR A 30 -14.01 3.93 -8.94
C THR A 30 -13.49 4.81 -7.79
N VAL A 31 -13.57 4.29 -6.56
CA VAL A 31 -13.01 4.92 -5.37
C VAL A 31 -11.65 4.28 -5.10
N ILE A 32 -10.59 5.10 -5.09
CA ILE A 32 -9.22 4.66 -4.79
C ILE A 32 -8.87 5.10 -3.37
N THR A 33 -8.42 4.15 -2.54
CA THR A 33 -7.78 4.45 -1.26
C THR A 33 -6.37 3.88 -1.25
N ALA A 34 -5.38 4.67 -0.82
CA ALA A 34 -3.99 4.22 -0.71
C ALA A 34 -3.57 4.20 0.75
N ILE A 35 -3.00 3.08 1.21
CA ILE A 35 -2.59 2.89 2.60
C ILE A 35 -1.28 2.11 2.70
N ASN A 36 -0.62 2.22 3.85
CA ASN A 36 0.55 1.42 4.22
C ASN A 36 0.48 0.97 5.69
N PRO A 37 1.21 -0.08 6.10
CA PRO A 37 1.37 -0.43 7.50
C PRO A 37 2.15 0.62 8.28
N ALA A 38 1.95 0.63 9.61
CA ALA A 38 2.65 1.52 10.53
C ALA A 38 4.05 0.97 10.88
N ASP A 39 4.26 -0.33 10.69
CA ASP A 39 5.47 -1.08 11.00
C ASP A 39 5.83 -2.01 9.85
N GLY A 40 7.12 -2.35 9.74
CA GLY A 40 7.72 -3.03 8.60
C GLY A 40 8.88 -2.22 8.02
N PRO A 41 9.45 -2.64 6.88
CA PRO A 41 10.61 -1.97 6.33
C PRO A 41 10.21 -0.66 5.63
N ALA A 42 11.12 0.32 5.61
CA ALA A 42 10.90 1.59 4.91
C ALA A 42 11.04 1.43 3.38
N SER A 43 11.84 0.48 2.93
CA SER A 43 12.06 0.07 1.53
C SER A 43 12.17 -1.45 1.47
N ILE A 44 11.93 -2.07 0.32
CA ILE A 44 12.08 -3.53 0.16
C ILE A 44 13.24 -3.76 -0.79
N GLU A 45 14.37 -4.22 -0.26
CA GLU A 45 15.67 -4.28 -0.96
C GLU A 45 16.34 -5.65 -0.84
N GLY A 46 15.62 -6.65 -0.33
CA GLY A 46 16.04 -8.04 -0.30
C GLY A 46 15.05 -8.95 0.44
N TYR A 47 15.41 -10.23 0.54
CA TYR A 47 14.55 -11.26 1.14
C TYR A 47 14.11 -10.97 2.57
N TYR A 48 15.00 -10.34 3.36
CA TYR A 48 14.67 -9.95 4.72
C TYR A 48 13.54 -8.92 4.74
N ASP A 49 13.62 -7.87 3.91
CA ASP A 49 12.61 -6.82 3.87
C ASP A 49 11.28 -7.36 3.34
N GLU A 50 11.32 -8.23 2.33
CA GLU A 50 10.11 -8.89 1.82
C GLU A 50 9.40 -9.65 2.93
N ALA A 51 10.12 -10.51 3.66
CA ALA A 51 9.57 -11.27 4.78
C ALA A 51 9.07 -10.34 5.90
N PHE A 52 9.79 -9.27 6.19
CA PHE A 52 9.43 -8.31 7.23
C PHE A 52 8.19 -7.47 6.87
N ALA A 53 7.93 -7.23 5.58
CA ALA A 53 6.75 -6.50 5.13
C ALA A 53 5.44 -7.31 5.22
N VAL A 54 5.52 -8.65 5.18
CA VAL A 54 4.34 -9.54 5.12
C VAL A 54 3.36 -9.34 6.28
N PRO A 55 3.77 -9.32 7.57
CA PRO A 55 2.82 -9.19 8.68
C PRO A 55 2.06 -7.86 8.67
N GLY A 56 2.73 -6.77 8.27
CA GLY A 56 2.12 -5.45 8.12
C GLY A 56 1.11 -5.40 6.97
N LEU A 57 1.50 -5.96 5.81
CA LEU A 57 0.63 -6.08 4.64
C LEU A 57 -0.63 -6.89 4.95
N LEU A 58 -0.49 -8.08 5.53
CA LEU A 58 -1.61 -8.97 5.84
C LEU A 58 -2.61 -8.32 6.80
N ARG A 59 -2.14 -7.59 7.82
CA ARG A 59 -3.03 -6.84 8.73
C ARG A 59 -3.85 -5.77 8.00
N LYS A 60 -3.29 -5.13 6.98
CA LYS A 60 -4.02 -4.13 6.17
C LYS A 60 -5.06 -4.77 5.24
N ILE A 61 -4.79 -5.99 4.76
CA ILE A 61 -5.75 -6.77 3.98
C ILE A 61 -6.89 -7.26 4.87
N SER A 62 -6.59 -7.81 6.05
CA SER A 62 -7.60 -8.42 6.94
C SER A 62 -8.50 -7.40 7.65
N ALA A 63 -8.05 -6.14 7.76
CA ALA A 63 -8.82 -5.05 8.37
C ALA A 63 -9.62 -4.24 7.33
N TRP A 64 -9.84 -4.81 6.15
CA TRP A 64 -10.63 -4.19 5.09
C TRP A 64 -11.99 -4.86 4.94
#